data_AF-A0A7G9BPS2-F1
#
_entry.id   AF-A0A7G9BPS2-F1
#
_cell.length_a   1.000
_cell.length_b   1.000
_cell.length_c   1.000
_cell.angle_alpha   90.00
_cell.angle_beta   90.00
_cell.angle_gamma   90.00
#
_symmetry.space_group_name_H-M   'P 1'
#
loop_
_entity.id
_entity.type
_entity.pdbx_description
1 polymer ?
#
loop_
_entity_poly.entity_id
_entity_poly.type
_entity_poly.pdbx_seq_one_letter_code
_entity_poly.pdbx_strand_id
1 'polypeptide(L)'
;MFSKLLIFRFSVFIFLVWLVVSGFCPTGQKPSLQDSIIHYSRSERYVPRLLFDYYHHQGPNTKVGNYLVTGNWVDNGGRYGWDDFVHTNTFDPLFVALESDYAIAMLQTPYNRALLDSTEAVVLVSPDNPRIVPSTHVLSDEELRMLIDYVHQGGSLMIIINSGGDDRVHEEFEQVQLRKLANTFGLDWNNDDTHYSDNQIKAGHPYFYDVPVFHYGAGCTLKILPEAEHPETLLEVYSDAGYPDRAVRGPGIVMVRPGKGKVLLVGDTGSWTGNMARPWADNEKILKQLFRYLKPDRGVRSAQLDDNQSLTYSVTVAGLQAIPVQNSLLHIQRPLYQVFSPREKTDMPFIEANAKLRISAKPQQNSEVMRMQAAIEHFRWFDDSSSFTGNESITYTASKQGKVSGVEADGDHALWLAPDISLLNALLPVDGLRVGDHWESLESLRIPSLRATDIPPVKTLEMRITYVSDTLVEGRPCRLLRASGEIWLNDLGVGIEDLLPLEESRRVGGLRYAFYHERGGKLLFKREQWVDARDGTVIKARMQSRILTWVHDKRKTIKENNADRDTEMLASLAHVITFDLDDVSLEANETKKGEIKHE
;
A
#
# COMPACT_ATOMS: atom_id res chain seq x y z
N MET A 1 -50.85 -57.19 19.60
CA MET A 1 -51.57 -56.96 18.33
C MET A 1 -51.18 -55.56 17.84
N PHE A 2 -50.52 -55.49 16.67
CA PHE A 2 -50.22 -54.34 15.78
C PHE A 2 -50.20 -52.92 16.40
N SER A 3 -49.08 -52.20 16.52
CA SER A 3 -48.08 -51.73 15.55
C SER A 3 -48.51 -50.54 14.67
N LYS A 4 -47.66 -49.50 14.73
CA LYS A 4 -47.21 -48.57 13.66
C LYS A 4 -47.95 -47.25 13.39
N LEU A 5 -47.08 -46.27 13.05
CA LEU A 5 -47.24 -45.03 12.26
C LEU A 5 -47.71 -43.77 13.04
N LEU A 6 -47.18 -42.55 12.88
CA LEU A 6 -46.16 -41.94 12.00
C LEU A 6 -46.03 -40.42 12.36
N ILE A 7 -44.87 -39.79 12.10
CA ILE A 7 -44.68 -38.35 11.68
C ILE A 7 -44.97 -37.21 12.72
N PHE A 8 -44.21 -36.11 12.90
CA PHE A 8 -42.98 -35.53 12.31
C PHE A 8 -42.65 -34.18 13.03
N ARG A 9 -41.36 -33.76 13.02
CA ARG A 9 -40.79 -32.38 13.18
C ARG A 9 -40.69 -31.78 14.60
N PHE A 10 -39.69 -30.99 15.01
CA PHE A 10 -38.43 -30.48 14.44
C PHE A 10 -37.59 -29.87 15.60
N SER A 11 -36.28 -29.69 15.34
CA SER A 11 -35.40 -28.62 15.86
C SER A 11 -34.32 -28.96 16.92
N VAL A 12 -33.08 -28.88 16.41
CA VAL A 12 -31.87 -28.29 17.01
C VAL A 12 -31.20 -29.07 18.14
N PHE A 13 -30.09 -29.74 17.80
CA PHE A 13 -29.07 -30.12 18.76
C PHE A 13 -27.67 -29.83 18.22
N ILE A 14 -27.02 -28.85 18.85
CA ILE A 14 -25.59 -28.58 18.87
C ILE A 14 -24.97 -29.63 19.80
N PHE A 15 -23.90 -30.35 19.40
CA PHE A 15 -22.81 -30.81 20.29
C PHE A 15 -21.66 -31.50 19.50
N LEU A 16 -20.46 -30.89 19.60
CA LEU A 16 -19.12 -31.48 19.86
C LEU A 16 -18.87 -32.99 19.60
N VAL A 17 -17.82 -33.31 18.82
CA VAL A 17 -16.83 -34.39 19.09
C VAL A 17 -15.46 -34.04 18.46
N TRP A 18 -14.40 -34.39 19.18
CA TRP A 18 -12.96 -34.15 18.99
C TRP A 18 -12.22 -35.47 18.64
N LEU A 19 -10.94 -35.40 18.20
CA LEU A 19 -9.92 -36.46 17.92
C LEU A 19 -10.06 -37.30 16.63
N VAL A 20 -9.03 -37.79 15.92
CA VAL A 20 -7.54 -37.71 15.90
C VAL A 20 -7.08 -38.35 14.57
N VAL A 21 -6.07 -37.79 13.88
CA VAL A 21 -4.94 -38.55 13.29
C VAL A 21 -3.71 -37.63 13.31
N SER A 22 -2.61 -38.16 13.85
CA SER A 22 -1.32 -37.53 14.05
C SER A 22 -0.20 -38.36 13.44
N GLY A 23 0.83 -37.70 12.89
CA GLY A 23 2.16 -38.23 12.58
C GLY A 23 2.78 -37.38 11.45
N PHE A 24 3.92 -36.69 11.54
CA PHE A 24 5.07 -36.71 12.44
C PHE A 24 5.62 -35.28 12.65
N CYS A 25 6.33 -35.05 13.76
CA CYS A 25 6.97 -33.78 14.19
C CYS A 25 8.49 -33.82 13.86
N PRO A 26 9.27 -32.71 13.95
CA PRO A 26 9.65 -32.21 15.28
C PRO A 26 9.67 -30.67 15.47
N THR A 27 9.18 -30.30 16.66
CA THR A 27 9.66 -29.25 17.58
C THR A 27 9.62 -27.78 17.16
N GLY A 28 8.48 -27.14 17.40
CA GLY A 28 8.38 -25.76 17.84
C GLY A 28 7.40 -25.70 19.02
N GLN A 29 7.81 -25.10 20.14
CA GLN A 29 7.00 -24.97 21.35
C GLN A 29 5.58 -24.50 21.04
N LYS A 30 4.57 -25.28 21.45
CA LYS A 30 3.18 -24.79 21.44
C LYS A 30 3.09 -23.65 22.46
N PRO A 31 2.59 -22.46 22.08
CA PRO A 31 2.33 -21.40 23.04
C PRO A 31 1.34 -21.91 24.10
N SER A 32 1.64 -21.64 25.37
CA SER A 32 0.79 -21.99 26.49
C SER A 32 -0.59 -21.32 26.32
N LEU A 33 -1.63 -22.14 26.28
CA LEU A 33 -3.06 -21.82 26.16
C LEU A 33 -3.63 -21.07 27.39
N GLN A 34 -2.90 -20.10 27.96
CA GLN A 34 -3.39 -19.33 29.11
C GLN A 34 -4.24 -18.11 28.73
N ASP A 35 -4.27 -17.70 27.45
CA ASP A 35 -5.25 -16.75 26.90
C ASP A 35 -5.99 -17.39 25.73
N SER A 36 -7.04 -18.17 25.99
CA SER A 36 -7.80 -18.93 24.98
C SER A 36 -8.67 -18.08 24.04
N ILE A 37 -8.41 -16.78 23.92
CA ILE A 37 -9.19 -15.87 23.08
C ILE A 37 -8.38 -15.52 21.83
N ILE A 38 -8.78 -16.11 20.70
CA ILE A 38 -8.33 -15.67 19.38
C ILE A 38 -9.11 -14.39 19.05
N HIS A 39 -8.46 -13.24 19.19
CA HIS A 39 -9.03 -11.99 18.72
C HIS A 39 -8.90 -11.91 17.19
N TYR A 40 -10.04 -11.87 16.49
CA TYR A 40 -10.05 -11.72 15.02
C TYR A 40 -9.58 -10.33 14.58
N SER A 41 -9.82 -9.31 15.42
CA SER A 41 -9.32 -7.94 15.27
C SER A 41 -8.76 -7.43 16.60
N ARG A 42 -7.61 -6.75 16.57
CA ARG A 42 -7.07 -5.95 17.68
C ARG A 42 -6.57 -4.62 17.15
N SER A 43 -6.97 -3.55 17.82
CA SER A 43 -6.14 -2.52 18.46
C SER A 43 -6.82 -1.14 18.39
N GLU A 44 -6.74 -0.42 19.51
CA GLU A 44 -6.95 1.01 19.54
C GLU A 44 -5.92 1.66 18.61
N ARG A 45 -6.41 2.46 17.68
CA ARG A 45 -5.57 3.12 16.69
C ARG A 45 -4.90 4.33 17.32
N TYR A 46 -3.58 4.39 17.25
CA TYR A 46 -2.86 5.64 17.48
C TYR A 46 -3.08 6.59 16.31
N VAL A 47 -3.48 7.82 16.61
CA VAL A 47 -3.70 8.87 15.61
C VAL A 47 -2.71 10.00 15.89
N PRO A 48 -1.68 10.20 15.03
CA PRO A 48 -0.71 11.28 15.20
C PRO A 48 -1.38 12.65 15.07
N ARG A 49 -0.94 13.61 15.88
CA ARG A 49 -1.43 14.99 15.88
C ARG A 49 -0.61 15.85 14.94
N LEU A 50 -1.30 16.51 14.01
CA LEU A 50 -0.72 17.49 13.10
C LEU A 50 -1.16 18.89 13.54
N LEU A 51 -0.21 19.79 13.70
CA LEU A 51 -0.48 21.19 14.01
C LEU A 51 -0.19 22.05 12.77
N PHE A 52 -1.23 22.60 12.16
CA PHE A 52 -1.11 23.56 11.06
C PHE A 52 -1.01 24.97 11.61
N ASP A 53 -0.06 25.74 11.10
CA ASP A 53 0.14 27.12 11.52
C ASP A 53 -0.82 28.09 10.82
N TYR A 54 -1.85 28.49 11.56
CA TYR A 54 -2.77 29.56 11.16
C TYR A 54 -2.65 30.78 12.08
N TYR A 55 -1.57 30.89 12.86
CA TYR A 55 -1.27 32.10 13.62
C TYR A 55 -0.47 33.09 12.75
N HIS A 56 0.43 32.56 11.92
CA HIS A 56 1.23 33.34 10.96
C HIS A 56 0.62 33.36 9.55
N HIS A 57 -0.57 32.77 9.38
CA HIS A 57 -1.32 32.72 8.13
C HIS A 57 -2.77 33.14 8.36
N GLN A 58 -3.24 34.18 7.68
CA GLN A 58 -4.58 34.74 7.88
C GLN A 58 -5.65 33.80 7.30
N GLY A 59 -6.69 33.54 8.09
CA GLY A 59 -7.89 32.85 7.62
C GLY A 59 -8.71 33.67 6.62
N PRO A 60 -9.69 33.04 5.94
CA PRO A 60 -10.57 33.72 4.99
C PRO A 60 -11.33 34.86 5.66
N ASN A 61 -11.40 36.01 5.01
CA ASN A 61 -12.03 37.22 5.56
C ASN A 61 -12.89 38.00 4.54
N THR A 62 -12.88 37.60 3.27
CA THR A 62 -13.66 38.24 2.22
C THR A 62 -15.10 37.80 2.32
N LYS A 63 -16.02 38.71 2.63
CA LYS A 63 -17.46 38.40 2.73
C LYS A 63 -18.12 38.41 1.37
N VAL A 64 -18.83 37.34 1.04
CA VAL A 64 -19.71 37.23 -0.13
C VAL A 64 -21.16 37.14 0.36
N GLY A 65 -21.87 38.27 0.32
CA GLY A 65 -23.20 38.37 0.93
C GLY A 65 -23.16 38.26 2.46
N ASN A 66 -24.18 37.63 3.05
CA ASN A 66 -24.36 37.59 4.52
C ASN A 66 -23.76 36.37 5.20
N TYR A 67 -23.54 35.27 4.46
CA TYR A 67 -23.29 33.96 5.06
C TYR A 67 -22.04 33.26 4.53
N LEU A 68 -21.37 33.83 3.52
CA LEU A 68 -20.16 33.26 2.95
C LEU A 68 -18.97 34.14 3.28
N VAL A 69 -17.90 33.49 3.73
CA VAL A 69 -16.58 34.07 3.92
C VAL A 69 -15.60 33.19 3.16
N THR A 70 -14.61 33.81 2.54
CA THR A 70 -13.70 33.15 1.60
C THR A 70 -12.41 33.96 1.48
N GLY A 71 -11.37 33.34 0.93
CA GLY A 71 -10.06 33.96 0.72
C GLY A 71 -10.10 35.06 -0.34
N ASN A 72 -9.01 35.80 -0.46
CA ASN A 72 -8.86 36.83 -1.46
C ASN A 72 -8.43 36.24 -2.82
N TRP A 73 -9.02 36.75 -3.90
CA TRP A 73 -8.64 36.41 -5.28
C TRP A 73 -7.48 37.26 -5.78
N VAL A 74 -7.25 38.42 -5.17
CA VAL A 74 -6.26 39.41 -5.62
C VAL A 74 -4.89 39.18 -5.01
N ASP A 75 -4.83 38.66 -3.77
CA ASP A 75 -3.59 38.38 -3.05
C ASP A 75 -3.70 37.11 -2.21
N ASN A 76 -2.65 36.80 -1.45
CA ASN A 76 -2.57 35.60 -0.61
C ASN A 76 -3.48 35.64 0.63
N GLY A 77 -4.03 36.80 0.99
CA GLY A 77 -4.80 36.97 2.22
C GLY A 77 -6.01 36.04 2.27
N GLY A 78 -6.05 35.14 3.25
CA GLY A 78 -7.16 34.19 3.41
C GLY A 78 -7.18 33.03 2.42
N ARG A 79 -6.20 32.91 1.49
CA ARG A 79 -6.00 31.68 0.71
C ARG A 79 -5.58 30.55 1.62
N TYR A 80 -5.70 29.30 1.18
CA TYR A 80 -5.35 28.09 1.94
C TYR A 80 -6.07 27.97 3.30
N GLY A 81 -7.19 28.67 3.46
CA GLY A 81 -8.06 28.58 4.63
C GLY A 81 -8.60 27.15 4.80
N TRP A 82 -8.77 26.75 6.05
CA TRP A 82 -9.36 25.46 6.42
C TRP A 82 -10.90 25.50 6.44
N ASP A 83 -11.48 26.68 6.57
CA ASP A 83 -12.92 26.96 6.64
C ASP A 83 -13.46 27.71 5.41
N ASP A 84 -12.65 27.81 4.34
CA ASP A 84 -13.07 28.37 3.06
C ASP A 84 -13.53 27.24 2.12
N PHE A 85 -14.83 27.19 1.86
CA PHE A 85 -15.47 26.20 0.96
C PHE A 85 -15.81 26.78 -0.43
N VAL A 86 -15.34 27.98 -0.75
CA VAL A 86 -15.73 28.71 -1.97
C VAL A 86 -14.54 28.94 -2.90
N HIS A 87 -13.39 29.33 -2.39
CA HIS A 87 -12.22 29.59 -3.23
C HIS A 87 -11.61 28.28 -3.73
N THR A 88 -11.01 28.27 -4.92
CA THR A 88 -10.33 27.08 -5.46
C THR A 88 -8.93 26.84 -4.87
N ASN A 89 -8.43 27.75 -4.04
CA ASN A 89 -7.08 27.74 -3.47
C ASN A 89 -7.16 27.52 -1.96
N THR A 90 -8.01 26.58 -1.54
CA THR A 90 -8.35 26.27 -0.15
C THR A 90 -7.77 24.92 0.22
N PHE A 91 -7.60 24.66 1.51
CA PHE A 91 -7.03 23.40 1.99
C PHE A 91 -8.09 22.38 2.44
N ASP A 92 -9.38 22.65 2.20
CA ASP A 92 -10.43 21.67 2.49
C ASP A 92 -10.20 20.30 1.83
N PRO A 93 -9.69 20.16 0.57
CA PRO A 93 -9.42 18.84 0.00
C PRO A 93 -8.25 18.14 0.71
N LEU A 94 -7.25 18.90 1.15
CA LEU A 94 -6.13 18.39 1.94
C LEU A 94 -6.63 17.85 3.29
N PHE A 95 -7.49 18.59 3.99
CA PHE A 95 -8.01 18.15 5.28
C PHE A 95 -8.91 16.92 5.15
N VAL A 96 -9.79 16.89 4.15
CA VAL A 96 -10.63 15.71 3.85
C VAL A 96 -9.76 14.49 3.51
N ALA A 97 -8.64 14.67 2.80
CA ALA A 97 -7.74 13.57 2.49
C ALA A 97 -7.00 13.02 3.73
N LEU A 98 -6.73 13.87 4.72
CA LEU A 98 -5.90 13.53 5.89
C LEU A 98 -6.69 13.23 7.17
N GLU A 99 -7.96 13.64 7.30
CA GLU A 99 -8.75 13.54 8.54
C GLU A 99 -8.91 12.11 9.05
N SER A 100 -8.90 11.14 8.14
CA SER A 100 -9.00 9.73 8.51
C SER A 100 -7.71 9.20 9.13
N ASP A 101 -6.57 9.87 8.92
CA ASP A 101 -5.24 9.42 9.33
C ASP A 101 -4.59 10.22 10.45
N TYR A 102 -5.04 11.45 10.67
CA TYR A 102 -4.40 12.40 11.56
C TYR A 102 -5.41 13.16 12.42
N ALA A 103 -5.00 13.51 13.63
CA ALA A 103 -5.71 14.42 14.49
C ALA A 103 -5.22 15.84 14.19
N ILE A 104 -5.95 16.55 13.33
CA ILE A 104 -5.54 17.84 12.78
C ILE A 104 -5.98 18.96 13.74
N ALA A 105 -5.06 19.87 14.06
CA ALA A 105 -5.30 21.05 14.88
C ALA A 105 -4.76 22.31 14.17
N MET A 106 -5.45 23.43 14.37
CA MET A 106 -5.04 24.73 13.83
C MET A 106 -4.46 25.58 14.95
N LEU A 107 -3.21 26.03 14.79
CA LEU A 107 -2.59 26.98 15.68
C LEU A 107 -3.20 28.37 15.48
N GLN A 108 -3.51 29.07 16.58
CA GLN A 108 -4.06 30.43 16.58
C GLN A 108 -3.34 31.35 17.59
N THR A 109 -2.22 30.87 18.14
CA THR A 109 -1.40 31.57 19.14
C THR A 109 0.06 31.30 18.86
N PRO A 110 1.01 32.11 19.40
CA PRO A 110 2.44 31.80 19.27
C PRO A 110 2.79 30.40 19.76
N TYR A 111 3.86 29.83 19.22
CA TYR A 111 4.33 28.51 19.65
C TYR A 111 4.73 28.52 21.14
N ASN A 112 4.53 27.39 21.81
CA ASN A 112 5.06 27.16 23.15
C ASN A 112 5.42 25.68 23.33
N ARG A 113 6.29 25.40 24.31
CA ARG A 113 6.80 24.04 24.55
C ARG A 113 5.70 23.02 24.86
N ALA A 114 4.73 23.37 25.71
CA ALA A 114 3.67 22.45 26.11
C ALA A 114 2.83 21.96 24.91
N LEU A 115 2.60 22.84 23.94
CA LEU A 115 1.93 22.48 22.69
C LEU A 115 2.79 21.54 21.84
N LEU A 116 4.06 21.90 21.62
CA LEU A 116 4.99 21.14 20.79
C LEU A 116 5.28 19.74 21.37
N ASP A 117 5.38 19.61 22.70
CA ASP A 117 5.59 18.32 23.38
C ASP A 117 4.44 17.32 23.15
N SER A 118 3.25 17.82 22.81
CA SER A 118 2.05 17.02 22.54
C SER A 118 1.74 16.88 21.04
N THR A 119 2.64 17.33 20.17
CA THR A 119 2.45 17.37 18.72
C THR A 119 3.50 16.50 18.03
N GLU A 120 3.08 15.66 17.08
CA GLU A 120 4.02 14.83 16.33
C GLU A 120 4.61 15.54 15.10
N ALA A 121 3.83 16.41 14.46
CA ALA A 121 4.33 17.23 13.37
C ALA A 121 3.69 18.63 13.30
N VAL A 122 4.51 19.61 12.92
CA VAL A 122 4.10 20.99 12.65
C VAL A 122 4.14 21.23 11.15
N VAL A 123 3.14 21.93 10.62
CA VAL A 123 3.05 22.31 9.21
C VAL A 123 2.94 23.83 9.10
N LEU A 124 3.99 24.47 8.58
CA LEU A 124 4.00 25.88 8.22
C LEU A 124 3.54 26.02 6.77
N VAL A 125 2.45 26.75 6.54
CA VAL A 125 1.87 26.95 5.20
C VAL A 125 2.06 28.42 4.83
N SER A 126 2.95 28.69 3.89
CA SER A 126 3.22 29.99 3.25
C SER A 126 2.81 31.21 4.11
N PRO A 127 3.46 31.45 5.27
CA PRO A 127 3.09 32.52 6.20
C PRO A 127 2.92 33.86 5.47
N ASP A 128 1.89 34.63 5.78
CA ASP A 128 1.57 35.81 4.98
C ASP A 128 2.65 36.89 5.06
N ASN A 129 2.90 37.55 3.93
CA ASN A 129 3.85 38.65 3.88
C ASN A 129 3.26 39.90 4.55
N PRO A 130 3.86 40.46 5.62
CA PRO A 130 3.34 41.65 6.31
C PRO A 130 3.32 42.92 5.44
N ARG A 131 4.02 42.93 4.30
CA ARG A 131 3.94 44.02 3.31
C ARG A 131 2.61 44.02 2.54
N ILE A 132 1.98 42.86 2.42
CA ILE A 132 0.73 42.63 1.69
C ILE A 132 -0.44 42.54 2.66
N VAL A 133 -0.23 41.81 3.77
CA VAL A 133 -1.21 41.61 4.84
C VAL A 133 -0.64 42.20 6.14
N PRO A 134 -0.80 43.52 6.42
CA PRO A 134 -0.15 44.18 7.54
C PRO A 134 -0.54 43.68 8.94
N SER A 135 -1.66 42.96 9.05
CA SER A 135 -2.13 42.37 10.30
C SER A 135 -1.43 41.06 10.66
N THR A 136 -0.67 40.47 9.74
CA THR A 136 -0.06 39.15 9.96
C THR A 136 1.07 39.22 10.99
N HIS A 137 1.10 38.20 11.85
CA HIS A 137 2.20 37.96 12.78
C HIS A 137 3.37 37.32 12.05
N VAL A 138 4.58 37.82 12.29
CA VAL A 138 5.83 37.25 11.76
C VAL A 138 6.44 36.34 12.83
N LEU A 139 6.96 35.18 12.41
CA LEU A 139 7.69 34.25 13.28
C LEU A 139 8.80 34.98 14.06
N SER A 140 8.75 34.89 15.38
CA SER A 140 9.76 35.50 16.24
C SER A 140 11.01 34.62 16.38
N ASP A 141 12.15 35.24 16.72
CA ASP A 141 13.40 34.50 16.99
C ASP A 141 13.26 33.45 18.12
N GLU A 142 12.35 33.66 19.07
CA GLU A 142 12.04 32.70 20.12
C GLU A 142 11.30 31.48 19.57
N GLU A 143 10.32 31.69 18.69
CA GLU A 143 9.59 30.63 18.01
C GLU A 143 10.50 29.81 17.09
N LEU A 144 11.39 30.47 16.35
CA LEU A 144 12.39 29.77 15.55
C LEU A 144 13.23 28.81 16.40
N ARG A 145 13.74 29.28 17.55
CA ARG A 145 14.49 28.42 18.49
C ARG A 145 13.65 27.26 19.01
N MET A 146 12.37 27.49 19.34
CA MET A 146 11.48 26.43 19.80
C MET A 146 11.25 25.36 18.72
N LEU A 147 11.03 25.77 17.47
CA LEU A 147 10.85 24.83 16.35
C LEU A 147 12.14 24.05 16.06
N ILE A 148 13.30 24.71 16.13
CA ILE A 148 14.61 24.06 15.99
C ILE A 148 14.83 23.03 17.10
N ASP A 149 14.62 23.39 18.37
CA ASP A 149 14.70 22.49 19.51
C ASP A 149 13.75 21.29 19.35
N TYR A 150 12.50 21.56 18.96
CA TYR A 150 11.46 20.55 18.74
C TYR A 150 11.87 19.52 17.70
N VAL A 151 12.39 19.96 16.54
CA VAL A 151 12.88 19.07 15.50
C VAL A 151 14.07 18.25 16.01
N HIS A 152 15.10 18.86 16.60
CA HIS A 152 16.25 18.11 17.11
C HIS A 152 15.87 17.06 18.16
N GLN A 153 14.77 17.25 18.89
CA GLN A 153 14.25 16.32 19.89
C GLN A 153 13.39 15.19 19.31
N GLY A 154 13.09 15.20 18.01
CA GLY A 154 12.36 14.12 17.32
C GLY A 154 11.03 14.55 16.70
N GLY A 155 10.66 15.82 16.80
CA GLY A 155 9.52 16.38 16.10
C GLY A 155 9.74 16.47 14.60
N SER A 156 8.65 16.43 13.82
CA SER A 156 8.70 16.67 12.38
C SER A 156 8.19 18.07 12.04
N LEU A 157 8.87 18.76 11.14
CA LEU A 157 8.46 20.06 10.61
C LEU A 157 8.28 19.96 9.10
N MET A 158 7.13 20.40 8.59
CA MET A 158 6.92 20.63 7.17
C MET A 158 6.81 22.13 6.93
N ILE A 159 7.55 22.62 5.94
CA ILE A 159 7.47 23.99 5.45
C ILE A 159 6.97 23.89 4.02
N ILE A 160 5.77 24.43 3.77
CA ILE A 160 5.18 24.50 2.43
C ILE A 160 5.24 25.96 2.01
N ILE A 161 5.96 26.24 0.93
CA ILE A 161 6.09 27.58 0.34
C ILE A 161 5.43 27.59 -1.04
N ASN A 162 5.46 28.74 -1.71
CA ASN A 162 5.04 28.87 -3.09
C ASN A 162 6.14 29.56 -3.92
N SER A 163 5.96 29.73 -5.23
CA SER A 163 6.79 30.67 -5.98
C SER A 163 6.49 32.11 -5.55
N GLY A 164 7.52 32.96 -5.61
CA GLY A 164 7.41 34.39 -5.34
C GLY A 164 8.38 35.16 -6.24
N GLY A 165 8.21 36.47 -6.32
CA GLY A 165 9.02 37.32 -7.18
C GLY A 165 8.27 38.55 -7.67
N ASP A 166 8.96 39.40 -8.43
CA ASP A 166 8.42 40.68 -8.90
C ASP A 166 7.19 40.51 -9.81
N ASP A 167 7.04 39.37 -10.50
CA ASP A 167 5.89 39.02 -11.34
C ASP A 167 4.75 38.33 -10.56
N ARG A 168 4.98 37.96 -9.29
CA ARG A 168 4.04 37.25 -8.42
C ARG A 168 3.94 37.88 -7.03
N VAL A 169 4.06 39.20 -6.94
CA VAL A 169 3.99 39.95 -5.67
C VAL A 169 2.74 39.55 -4.87
N HIS A 170 1.61 39.31 -5.53
CA HIS A 170 0.35 38.92 -4.89
C HIS A 170 0.34 37.52 -4.24
N GLU A 171 1.27 36.65 -4.60
CA GLU A 171 1.44 35.30 -4.04
C GLU A 171 2.66 35.22 -3.11
N GLU A 172 3.31 36.36 -2.83
CA GLU A 172 4.48 36.42 -1.97
C GLU A 172 4.13 36.15 -0.50
N PHE A 173 4.98 35.37 0.17
CA PHE A 173 4.90 35.01 1.58
C PHE A 173 6.03 35.67 2.39
N GLU A 174 6.01 35.54 3.71
CA GLU A 174 7.07 36.02 4.59
C GLU A 174 8.36 35.25 4.33
N GLN A 175 9.35 35.90 3.72
CA GLN A 175 10.58 35.24 3.31
C GLN A 175 11.74 35.39 4.30
N VAL A 176 11.72 36.37 5.20
CA VAL A 176 12.91 36.72 6.01
C VAL A 176 13.09 35.72 7.16
N GLN A 177 12.08 35.55 8.00
CA GLN A 177 12.17 34.64 9.15
C GLN A 177 12.00 33.19 8.70
N LEU A 178 11.16 32.93 7.71
CA LEU A 178 11.02 31.59 7.15
C LEU A 178 12.31 31.08 6.51
N ARG A 179 13.03 31.92 5.74
CA ARG A 179 14.31 31.51 5.15
C ARG A 179 15.39 31.36 6.21
N LYS A 180 15.37 32.17 7.27
CA LYS A 180 16.24 31.98 8.44
C LYS A 180 16.01 30.61 9.10
N LEU A 181 14.75 30.19 9.25
CA LEU A 181 14.41 28.85 9.76
C LEU A 181 14.90 27.75 8.83
N ALA A 182 14.54 27.80 7.54
CA ALA A 182 14.91 26.79 6.55
C ALA A 182 16.44 26.64 6.43
N ASN A 183 17.17 27.76 6.34
CA ASN A 183 18.63 27.75 6.23
C ASN A 183 19.31 27.14 7.46
N THR A 184 18.69 27.23 8.64
CA THR A 184 19.23 26.57 9.85
C THR A 184 19.30 25.06 9.69
N PHE A 185 18.45 24.48 8.85
CA PHE A 185 18.45 23.05 8.52
C PHE A 185 19.14 22.74 7.19
N GLY A 186 19.84 23.72 6.60
CA GLY A 186 20.51 23.58 5.32
C GLY A 186 19.59 23.52 4.11
N LEU A 187 18.40 24.14 4.19
CA LEU A 187 17.44 24.21 3.09
C LEU A 187 17.19 25.66 2.68
N ASP A 188 17.05 25.92 1.39
CA ASP A 188 16.67 27.23 0.83
C ASP A 188 15.81 27.01 -0.43
N TRP A 189 15.35 28.07 -1.07
CA TRP A 189 14.61 28.01 -2.33
C TRP A 189 15.13 29.01 -3.37
N ASN A 190 14.83 28.71 -4.63
CA ASN A 190 15.06 29.62 -5.74
C ASN A 190 13.92 30.64 -5.85
N ASN A 191 14.24 31.82 -6.38
CA ASN A 191 13.23 32.78 -6.81
C ASN A 191 12.88 32.49 -8.27
N ASP A 192 12.38 31.29 -8.51
CA ASP A 192 11.92 30.80 -9.79
C ASP A 192 10.46 30.33 -9.71
N ASP A 193 9.91 29.95 -10.86
CA ASP A 193 8.54 29.49 -10.97
C ASP A 193 8.50 28.36 -12.00
N THR A 194 8.08 27.18 -11.54
CA THR A 194 7.94 25.99 -12.37
C THR A 194 6.72 26.06 -13.28
N HIS A 195 5.85 27.05 -13.09
CA HIS A 195 4.51 27.09 -13.64
C HIS A 195 3.68 25.84 -13.27
N TYR A 196 2.42 25.80 -13.71
CA TYR A 196 1.60 24.60 -13.64
C TYR A 196 2.24 23.48 -14.45
N SER A 197 2.65 22.40 -13.78
CA SER A 197 3.39 21.30 -14.41
C SER A 197 2.89 19.93 -13.98
N ASP A 198 2.74 19.04 -14.96
CA ASP A 198 2.39 17.63 -14.73
C ASP A 198 3.68 16.80 -14.72
N ASN A 199 4.14 16.46 -13.52
CA ASN A 199 5.38 15.74 -13.27
C ASN A 199 5.12 14.23 -13.37
N GLN A 200 5.81 13.56 -14.29
CA GLN A 200 5.68 12.12 -14.51
C GLN A 200 6.47 11.36 -13.44
N ILE A 201 5.77 10.53 -12.68
CA ILE A 201 6.36 9.71 -11.62
C ILE A 201 6.56 8.30 -12.19
N LYS A 202 7.82 7.88 -12.29
CA LYS A 202 8.17 6.58 -12.89
C LYS A 202 7.77 5.43 -11.98
N ALA A 203 7.43 4.28 -12.59
CA ALA A 203 7.32 3.03 -11.85
C ALA A 203 8.61 2.73 -11.08
N GLY A 204 8.48 2.32 -9.82
CA GLY A 204 9.61 2.08 -8.93
C GLY A 204 10.22 3.34 -8.31
N HIS A 205 9.59 4.52 -8.44
CA HIS A 205 10.06 5.75 -7.79
C HIS A 205 10.28 5.52 -6.27
N PRO A 206 11.40 6.00 -5.70
CA PRO A 206 11.85 5.57 -4.36
C PRO A 206 10.92 6.01 -3.22
N TYR A 207 10.24 7.14 -3.37
CA TYR A 207 9.46 7.74 -2.28
C TYR A 207 7.94 7.76 -2.50
N PHE A 208 7.53 7.58 -3.75
CA PHE A 208 6.15 7.72 -4.19
C PHE A 208 5.79 6.54 -5.08
N TYR A 209 4.68 5.89 -4.80
CA TYR A 209 4.24 4.70 -5.51
C TYR A 209 2.77 4.82 -5.92
N ASP A 210 2.37 4.09 -6.95
CA ASP A 210 0.98 4.07 -7.47
C ASP A 210 0.43 5.47 -7.84
N VAL A 211 1.34 6.39 -8.19
CA VAL A 211 1.07 7.72 -8.73
C VAL A 211 1.79 7.78 -10.08
N PRO A 212 1.09 7.88 -11.22
CA PRO A 212 1.73 8.06 -12.53
C PRO A 212 2.06 9.54 -12.79
N VAL A 213 1.23 10.45 -12.32
CA VAL A 213 1.34 11.89 -12.58
C VAL A 213 1.04 12.67 -11.31
N PHE A 214 1.88 13.66 -11.02
CA PHE A 214 1.70 14.64 -9.96
C PHE A 214 1.63 16.05 -10.54
N HIS A 215 0.55 16.77 -10.22
CA HIS A 215 0.40 18.16 -10.63
C HIS A 215 1.05 19.10 -9.62
N TYR A 216 2.06 19.85 -10.07
CA TYR A 216 2.74 20.88 -9.30
C TYR A 216 2.18 22.27 -9.67
N GLY A 217 1.53 22.91 -8.71
CA GLY A 217 0.62 24.06 -8.84
C GLY A 217 1.31 25.42 -8.98
N ALA A 218 2.44 25.47 -9.71
CA ALA A 218 3.23 26.67 -9.95
C ALA A 218 4.04 27.21 -8.76
N GLY A 219 4.74 26.30 -8.07
CA GLY A 219 5.71 26.62 -7.03
C GLY A 219 7.11 26.93 -7.57
N CYS A 220 8.11 26.80 -6.69
CA CYS A 220 9.52 27.04 -6.99
C CYS A 220 10.34 25.74 -6.86
N THR A 221 11.61 25.80 -7.30
CA THR A 221 12.60 24.77 -6.97
C THR A 221 13.37 25.11 -5.70
N LEU A 222 13.89 24.06 -5.06
CA LEU A 222 14.53 24.10 -3.76
C LEU A 222 16.05 23.93 -3.90
N LYS A 223 16.77 24.44 -2.90
CA LYS A 223 18.21 24.31 -2.75
C LYS A 223 18.55 23.50 -1.51
N ILE A 224 19.53 22.64 -1.67
CA ILE A 224 20.15 21.89 -0.58
C ILE A 224 21.48 22.57 -0.30
N LEU A 225 21.62 23.16 0.88
CA LEU A 225 22.83 23.86 1.30
C LEU A 225 23.86 22.83 1.84
N PRO A 226 25.17 23.15 1.82
CA PRO A 226 26.22 22.23 2.26
C PRO A 226 26.09 21.71 3.70
N GLU A 227 25.45 22.48 4.58
CA GLU A 227 25.20 22.17 5.98
C GLU A 227 24.01 21.24 6.23
N ALA A 228 23.25 20.85 5.19
CA ALA A 228 22.11 19.96 5.32
C ALA A 228 22.51 18.57 5.88
N GLU A 229 21.87 18.16 6.96
CA GLU A 229 22.05 16.83 7.55
C GLU A 229 21.20 15.79 6.81
N HIS A 230 21.86 14.84 6.13
CA HIS A 230 21.22 13.74 5.40
C HIS A 230 20.10 14.17 4.44
N PRO A 231 20.41 15.03 3.44
CA PRO A 231 19.41 15.49 2.50
C PRO A 231 18.93 14.36 1.56
N GLU A 232 17.62 14.29 1.38
CA GLU A 232 16.93 13.38 0.46
C GLU A 232 16.01 14.22 -0.45
N THR A 233 16.29 14.24 -1.75
CA THR A 233 15.33 14.80 -2.72
C THR A 233 14.20 13.80 -2.94
N LEU A 234 13.03 14.08 -2.38
CA LEU A 234 11.86 13.22 -2.52
C LEU A 234 11.24 13.33 -3.90
N LEU A 235 11.28 14.52 -4.50
CA LEU A 235 10.75 14.75 -5.84
C LEU A 235 11.53 15.85 -6.56
N GLU A 236 11.95 15.54 -7.78
CA GLU A 236 12.39 16.53 -8.77
C GLU A 236 11.18 17.05 -9.55
N VAL A 237 11.08 18.36 -9.72
CA VAL A 237 10.01 19.02 -10.48
C VAL A 237 10.60 19.73 -11.69
N TYR A 238 9.78 19.95 -12.72
CA TYR A 238 10.17 20.66 -13.93
C TYR A 238 9.00 21.43 -14.53
N SER A 239 9.28 22.52 -15.23
CA SER A 239 8.27 23.25 -16.01
C SER A 239 7.83 22.45 -17.23
N ASP A 240 6.54 22.53 -17.56
CA ASP A 240 5.99 21.88 -18.75
C ASP A 240 6.58 22.52 -20.02
N ALA A 241 6.85 21.70 -21.05
CA ALA A 241 7.32 22.15 -22.35
C ALA A 241 6.32 23.11 -23.03
N GLY A 242 5.05 23.11 -22.62
CA GLY A 242 4.03 24.08 -23.04
C GLY A 242 4.29 25.54 -22.62
N TYR A 243 5.22 25.78 -21.67
CA TYR A 243 5.60 27.11 -21.18
C TYR A 243 7.06 27.45 -21.53
N PRO A 244 7.37 27.78 -22.79
CA PRO A 244 8.74 27.94 -23.27
C PRO A 244 9.45 29.17 -22.68
N ASP A 245 8.73 30.09 -22.05
CA ASP A 245 9.27 31.25 -21.33
C ASP A 245 9.92 30.85 -19.99
N ARG A 246 9.67 29.63 -19.49
CA ARG A 246 10.23 29.13 -18.23
C ARG A 246 10.80 27.72 -18.44
N ALA A 247 12.11 27.56 -18.26
CA ALA A 247 12.81 26.28 -18.34
C ALA A 247 13.43 25.96 -16.98
N VAL A 248 12.59 25.65 -16.00
CA VAL A 248 12.98 25.41 -14.61
C VAL A 248 12.94 23.92 -14.33
N ARG A 249 13.98 23.40 -13.68
CA ARG A 249 14.04 22.01 -13.21
C ARG A 249 14.94 21.91 -12.00
N GLY A 250 14.49 21.18 -10.98
CA GLY A 250 15.26 20.91 -9.78
C GLY A 250 14.42 20.27 -8.67
N PRO A 251 14.97 20.14 -7.46
CA PRO A 251 14.24 19.59 -6.32
C PRO A 251 12.97 20.41 -6.04
N GLY A 252 11.82 19.77 -5.93
CA GLY A 252 10.57 20.42 -5.52
C GLY A 252 10.07 19.98 -4.14
N ILE A 253 10.52 18.81 -3.68
CA ILE A 253 10.28 18.31 -2.33
C ILE A 253 11.60 17.74 -1.81
N VAL A 254 12.08 18.28 -0.70
CA VAL A 254 13.32 17.86 -0.04
C VAL A 254 13.05 17.54 1.42
N MET A 255 13.66 16.48 1.92
CA MET A 255 13.68 16.12 3.33
C MET A 255 15.12 16.14 3.87
N VAL A 256 15.30 16.61 5.09
CA VAL A 256 16.55 16.52 5.88
C VAL A 256 16.24 15.95 7.26
N ARG A 257 17.27 15.42 7.94
CA ARG A 257 17.13 14.72 9.23
C ARG A 257 18.06 15.29 10.30
N PRO A 258 17.85 16.55 10.73
CA PRO A 258 18.66 17.18 11.76
C PRO A 258 18.38 16.55 13.14
N GLY A 259 19.44 16.06 13.79
CA GLY A 259 19.32 15.39 15.09
C GLY A 259 18.45 14.12 15.05
N LYS A 260 17.29 14.15 15.72
CA LYS A 260 16.35 13.01 15.78
C LYS A 260 15.07 13.21 14.96
N GLY A 261 14.83 14.43 14.48
CA GLY A 261 13.60 14.79 13.79
C GLY A 261 13.77 14.83 12.28
N LYS A 262 12.78 15.44 11.64
CA LYS A 262 12.70 15.57 10.18
C LYS A 262 12.24 16.96 9.81
N VAL A 263 12.81 17.51 8.74
CA VAL A 263 12.31 18.74 8.11
C VAL A 263 12.04 18.46 6.65
N LEU A 264 10.83 18.74 6.20
CA LEU A 264 10.43 18.68 4.81
C LEU A 264 10.20 20.10 4.30
N LEU A 265 10.84 20.46 3.19
CA LEU A 265 10.54 21.68 2.45
C LEU A 265 9.84 21.29 1.15
N VAL A 266 8.67 21.91 0.91
CA VAL A 266 7.80 21.68 -0.25
C VAL A 266 7.68 23.00 -0.97
N GLY A 267 8.12 23.06 -2.23
CA GLY A 267 8.22 24.31 -2.99
C GLY A 267 6.89 24.83 -3.55
N ASP A 268 5.79 24.13 -3.33
CA ASP A 268 4.47 24.51 -3.82
C ASP A 268 3.34 24.27 -2.80
N THR A 269 2.53 25.30 -2.59
CA THR A 269 1.32 25.28 -1.78
C THR A 269 0.09 25.01 -2.65
N GLY A 270 0.12 25.39 -3.93
CA GLY A 270 -0.99 25.28 -4.87
C GLY A 270 -1.36 23.84 -5.22
N SER A 271 -0.44 22.89 -5.15
CA SER A 271 -0.68 21.45 -5.41
C SER A 271 -1.76 20.84 -4.53
N TRP A 272 -1.96 21.39 -3.33
CA TRP A 272 -2.81 20.82 -2.28
C TRP A 272 -4.18 21.48 -2.17
N THR A 273 -4.54 22.30 -3.16
CA THR A 273 -5.83 23.00 -3.20
C THR A 273 -6.84 22.29 -4.09
N GLY A 274 -7.72 23.02 -4.78
CA GLY A 274 -8.58 22.48 -5.85
C GLY A 274 -7.79 21.76 -6.96
N ASN A 275 -6.47 21.93 -7.06
CA ASN A 275 -5.63 21.09 -7.91
C ASN A 275 -5.64 19.60 -7.54
N MET A 276 -6.05 19.25 -6.31
CA MET A 276 -6.31 17.86 -5.90
C MET A 276 -7.47 17.21 -6.67
N ALA A 277 -8.37 18.01 -7.27
CA ALA A 277 -9.52 17.51 -8.02
C ALA A 277 -9.22 17.25 -9.52
N ARG A 278 -7.95 17.37 -9.96
CA ARG A 278 -7.58 17.13 -11.36
C ARG A 278 -7.73 15.65 -11.72
N PRO A 279 -8.55 15.27 -12.72
CA PRO A 279 -8.88 13.86 -12.96
C PRO A 279 -7.74 13.05 -13.62
N TRP A 280 -6.65 13.69 -14.04
CA TRP A 280 -5.49 13.04 -14.67
C TRP A 280 -4.23 13.05 -13.80
N ALA A 281 -4.30 13.56 -12.56
CA ALA A 281 -3.19 13.60 -11.62
C ALA A 281 -3.62 13.03 -10.25
N ASP A 282 -2.73 12.32 -9.58
CA ASP A 282 -3.01 11.63 -8.32
C ASP A 282 -2.44 12.41 -7.11
N ASN A 283 -2.71 13.72 -7.05
CA ASN A 283 -2.19 14.62 -6.00
C ASN A 283 -2.55 14.17 -4.59
N GLU A 284 -3.76 13.62 -4.37
CA GLU A 284 -4.19 13.09 -3.08
C GLU A 284 -3.29 11.94 -2.59
N LYS A 285 -2.87 11.05 -3.50
CA LYS A 285 -1.98 9.93 -3.15
C LYS A 285 -0.58 10.44 -2.79
N ILE A 286 -0.05 11.41 -3.52
CA ILE A 286 1.22 12.07 -3.16
C ILE A 286 1.10 12.73 -1.80
N LEU A 287 0.03 13.49 -1.54
CA LEU A 287 -0.21 14.15 -0.26
C LEU A 287 -0.21 13.14 0.90
N LYS A 288 -1.01 12.07 0.81
CA LYS A 288 -1.08 11.02 1.84
C LYS A 288 0.28 10.37 2.07
N GLN A 289 1.02 10.07 1.00
CA GLN A 289 2.37 9.49 1.10
C GLN A 289 3.38 10.47 1.70
N LEU A 290 3.32 11.75 1.32
CA LEU A 290 4.18 12.82 1.83
C LEU A 290 3.98 13.02 3.33
N PHE A 291 2.73 13.11 3.79
CA PHE A 291 2.42 13.32 5.21
C PHE A 291 2.82 12.13 6.09
N ARG A 292 2.88 10.91 5.54
CA ARG A 292 3.42 9.75 6.29
C ARG A 292 4.87 9.98 6.71
N TYR A 293 5.67 10.71 5.93
CA TYR A 293 7.07 11.00 6.29
C TYR A 293 7.20 11.88 7.53
N LEU A 294 6.13 12.58 7.94
CA LEU A 294 6.12 13.38 9.16
C LEU A 294 5.97 12.55 10.44
N LYS A 295 5.69 11.25 10.35
CA LYS A 295 5.64 10.39 11.54
C LYS A 295 7.02 10.30 12.19
N PRO A 296 7.16 10.34 13.52
CA PRO A 296 8.46 10.19 14.17
C PRO A 296 9.16 8.90 13.76
N ASP A 297 10.48 8.97 13.52
CA ASP A 297 11.28 7.82 13.09
C ASP A 297 11.26 6.71 14.17
N ARG A 298 11.02 5.47 13.73
CA ARG A 298 11.03 4.26 14.58
C ARG A 298 11.99 3.19 14.08
N GLY A 299 12.88 3.55 13.17
CA GLY A 299 13.85 2.65 12.55
C GLY A 299 13.20 1.60 11.65
N VAL A 300 11.98 1.84 11.16
CA VAL A 300 11.35 0.93 10.19
C VAL A 300 12.09 1.07 8.87
N ARG A 301 12.46 -0.07 8.28
CA ARG A 301 13.24 -0.12 7.03
C ARG A 301 12.69 -1.24 6.17
N SER A 302 12.64 -1.01 4.86
CA SER A 302 12.39 -2.05 3.87
C SER A 302 13.67 -2.85 3.62
N ALA A 303 13.50 -4.10 3.20
CA ALA A 303 14.62 -4.95 2.81
C ALA A 303 15.47 -4.27 1.74
N GLN A 304 16.79 -4.28 1.95
CA GLN A 304 17.79 -3.93 0.95
C GLN A 304 18.70 -5.14 0.82
N LEU A 305 18.80 -5.72 -0.38
CA LEU A 305 19.67 -6.85 -0.64
C LEU A 305 20.97 -6.35 -1.26
N ASP A 306 22.09 -6.70 -0.64
CA ASP A 306 23.41 -6.33 -1.15
C ASP A 306 23.75 -7.11 -2.44
N ASP A 307 24.67 -6.57 -3.23
CA ASP A 307 25.27 -7.24 -4.38
C ASP A 307 25.83 -8.60 -3.92
N ASN A 308 25.32 -9.68 -4.50
CA ASN A 308 25.65 -11.09 -4.18
C ASN A 308 24.91 -11.70 -2.97
N GLN A 309 23.98 -10.99 -2.34
CA GLN A 309 23.03 -11.62 -1.43
C GLN A 309 21.89 -12.27 -2.23
N SER A 310 21.46 -13.42 -1.74
CA SER A 310 20.28 -14.09 -2.26
C SER A 310 19.46 -14.66 -1.11
N LEU A 311 18.15 -14.65 -1.28
CA LEU A 311 17.19 -15.24 -0.35
C LEU A 311 16.53 -16.42 -1.06
N THR A 312 16.43 -17.56 -0.38
CA THR A 312 15.72 -18.73 -0.90
C THR A 312 14.43 -18.92 -0.13
N TYR A 313 13.32 -18.97 -0.86
CA TYR A 313 12.00 -19.22 -0.30
C TYR A 313 11.49 -20.58 -0.75
N SER A 314 11.01 -21.36 0.21
CA SER A 314 10.12 -22.48 -0.07
C SER A 314 8.73 -21.96 -0.37
N VAL A 315 8.13 -22.44 -1.45
CA VAL A 315 6.81 -22.03 -1.92
C VAL A 315 5.87 -23.22 -1.85
N THR A 316 4.73 -23.03 -1.21
CA THR A 316 3.65 -24.02 -1.16
C THR A 316 2.38 -23.41 -1.72
N VAL A 317 1.67 -24.20 -2.51
CA VAL A 317 0.41 -23.83 -3.16
C VAL A 317 -0.63 -24.87 -2.78
N ALA A 318 -1.83 -24.42 -2.43
CA ALA A 318 -2.99 -25.27 -2.25
C ALA A 318 -4.22 -24.63 -2.90
N GLY A 319 -4.99 -25.43 -3.63
CA GLY A 319 -6.28 -25.02 -4.19
C GLY A 319 -7.36 -26.03 -3.81
N LEU A 320 -8.58 -25.55 -3.55
CA LEU A 320 -9.72 -26.39 -3.19
C LEU A 320 -10.98 -25.88 -3.88
N GLN A 321 -11.78 -26.80 -4.40
CA GLN A 321 -13.05 -26.50 -5.05
C GLN A 321 -14.20 -27.15 -4.30
N ALA A 322 -15.18 -26.34 -3.93
CA ALA A 322 -16.47 -26.82 -3.45
C ALA A 322 -17.51 -26.57 -4.55
N ILE A 323 -17.69 -27.57 -5.40
CA ILE A 323 -18.65 -27.55 -6.50
C ILE A 323 -19.58 -28.75 -6.30
N PRO A 324 -20.90 -28.56 -6.15
CA PRO A 324 -21.83 -29.65 -5.94
C PRO A 324 -21.83 -30.66 -7.10
N VAL A 325 -22.09 -31.94 -6.78
CA VAL A 325 -22.09 -33.05 -7.76
C VAL A 325 -23.01 -32.81 -8.97
N GLN A 326 -24.08 -32.04 -8.79
CA GLN A 326 -25.08 -31.76 -9.83
C GLN A 326 -24.69 -30.58 -10.75
N ASN A 327 -23.70 -29.79 -10.36
CA ASN A 327 -23.22 -28.65 -11.13
C ASN A 327 -22.38 -29.13 -12.33
N SER A 328 -22.74 -28.70 -13.53
CA SER A 328 -22.10 -29.18 -14.76
C SER A 328 -20.66 -28.71 -14.95
N LEU A 329 -20.20 -27.72 -14.18
CA LEU A 329 -18.77 -27.36 -14.10
C LEU A 329 -17.91 -28.55 -13.69
N LEU A 330 -18.46 -29.53 -12.95
CA LEU A 330 -17.70 -30.70 -12.55
C LEU A 330 -17.26 -31.58 -13.72
N HIS A 331 -17.97 -31.51 -14.85
CA HIS A 331 -17.65 -32.30 -16.05
C HIS A 331 -16.53 -31.68 -16.90
N ILE A 332 -16.07 -30.47 -16.55
CA ILE A 332 -14.90 -29.86 -17.18
C ILE A 332 -13.64 -30.57 -16.66
N GLN A 333 -12.78 -30.98 -17.59
CA GLN A 333 -11.58 -31.76 -17.27
C GLN A 333 -10.60 -30.96 -16.40
N ARG A 334 -10.12 -31.63 -15.34
CA ARG A 334 -9.18 -31.12 -14.34
C ARG A 334 -8.11 -32.19 -14.10
N PRO A 335 -7.18 -32.38 -15.06
CA PRO A 335 -6.36 -33.58 -15.15
C PRO A 335 -5.43 -33.80 -13.95
N LEU A 336 -5.04 -32.73 -13.25
CA LEU A 336 -4.11 -32.80 -12.13
C LEU A 336 -4.78 -32.74 -10.76
N TYR A 337 -6.11 -32.62 -10.68
CA TYR A 337 -6.79 -32.53 -9.38
C TYR A 337 -6.89 -33.90 -8.70
N GLN A 338 -6.61 -33.94 -7.40
CA GLN A 338 -7.01 -35.04 -6.53
C GLN A 338 -8.38 -34.75 -5.91
N VAL A 339 -9.00 -35.76 -5.31
CA VAL A 339 -10.35 -35.63 -4.71
C VAL A 339 -10.26 -35.85 -3.20
N PHE A 340 -10.74 -34.86 -2.44
CA PHE A 340 -10.99 -34.98 -1.01
C PHE A 340 -12.50 -35.19 -0.78
N SER A 341 -12.90 -36.34 -0.25
CA SER A 341 -14.31 -36.67 -0.02
C SER A 341 -14.63 -36.69 1.48
N PRO A 342 -14.85 -35.52 2.13
CA PRO A 342 -15.16 -35.46 3.56
C PRO A 342 -16.48 -36.14 3.93
N ARG A 343 -17.35 -36.41 2.94
CA ARG A 343 -18.64 -37.11 3.07
C ARG A 343 -18.92 -37.89 1.79
N GLU A 344 -19.69 -38.97 1.87
CA GLU A 344 -20.05 -39.84 0.71
C GLU A 344 -20.68 -39.13 -0.49
N LYS A 345 -21.24 -37.92 -0.30
CA LYS A 345 -21.95 -37.15 -1.34
C LYS A 345 -21.25 -35.83 -1.68
N THR A 346 -20.03 -35.61 -1.21
CA THR A 346 -19.34 -34.35 -1.39
C THR A 346 -17.89 -34.61 -1.73
N ASP A 347 -17.60 -34.59 -3.02
CA ASP A 347 -16.24 -34.60 -3.54
C ASP A 347 -15.76 -33.16 -3.68
N MET A 348 -14.62 -32.87 -3.08
CA MET A 348 -13.95 -31.57 -3.15
C MET A 348 -12.64 -31.75 -3.89
N PRO A 349 -12.58 -31.41 -5.19
CA PRO A 349 -11.34 -31.44 -5.94
C PRO A 349 -10.33 -30.47 -5.32
N PHE A 350 -9.10 -30.93 -5.11
CA PHE A 350 -8.02 -30.11 -4.61
C PHE A 350 -6.74 -30.30 -5.43
N ILE A 351 -5.85 -29.31 -5.33
CA ILE A 351 -4.54 -29.31 -5.97
C ILE A 351 -3.49 -28.80 -4.99
N GLU A 352 -2.28 -29.33 -5.09
CA GLU A 352 -1.13 -28.86 -4.34
C GLU A 352 0.07 -28.69 -5.28
N ALA A 353 0.93 -27.72 -4.98
CA ALA A 353 2.19 -27.53 -5.66
C ALA A 353 3.27 -27.07 -4.69
N ASN A 354 4.52 -27.38 -5.01
CA ASN A 354 5.67 -26.90 -4.27
C ASN A 354 6.73 -26.38 -5.23
N ALA A 355 7.50 -25.38 -4.82
CA ALA A 355 8.64 -24.87 -5.56
C ALA A 355 9.67 -24.25 -4.60
N LYS A 356 10.85 -23.92 -5.13
CA LYS A 356 11.83 -23.05 -4.48
C LYS A 356 12.06 -21.82 -5.34
N LEU A 357 12.14 -20.66 -4.68
CA LEU A 357 12.41 -19.38 -5.33
C LEU A 357 13.68 -18.80 -4.76
N ARG A 358 14.71 -18.65 -5.59
CA ARG A 358 15.93 -17.94 -5.20
C ARG A 358 15.88 -16.52 -5.75
N ILE A 359 15.71 -15.57 -4.86
CA ILE A 359 15.70 -14.14 -5.16
C ILE A 359 17.12 -13.60 -5.07
N SER A 360 17.53 -12.82 -6.07
CA SER A 360 18.76 -12.06 -6.06
C SER A 360 18.50 -10.63 -6.53
N ALA A 361 19.28 -9.68 -6.03
CA ALA A 361 19.25 -8.30 -6.47
C ALA A 361 20.46 -8.01 -7.37
N LYS A 362 20.23 -7.18 -8.39
CA LYS A 362 21.29 -6.47 -9.10
C LYS A 362 21.01 -4.98 -8.90
N PRO A 363 21.93 -4.22 -8.31
CA PRO A 363 21.74 -2.78 -8.19
C PRO A 363 21.67 -2.20 -9.59
N GLN A 364 20.75 -1.29 -9.78
CA GLN A 364 20.71 -0.49 -10.98
C GLN A 364 21.60 0.74 -10.73
N GLN A 365 22.51 1.03 -11.67
CA GLN A 365 23.48 2.12 -11.52
C GLN A 365 22.77 3.42 -11.10
N ASN A 366 23.20 4.00 -9.98
CA ASN A 366 22.73 5.27 -9.43
C ASN A 366 21.25 5.35 -9.03
N SER A 367 20.58 4.25 -8.71
CA SER A 367 19.17 4.31 -8.26
C SER A 367 18.95 3.64 -6.90
N GLU A 368 18.14 4.28 -6.05
CA GLU A 368 17.50 3.72 -4.85
C GLU A 368 16.42 2.67 -5.19
N VAL A 369 16.63 1.95 -6.29
CA VAL A 369 15.71 1.04 -6.94
C VAL A 369 16.50 -0.22 -7.27
N MET A 370 15.99 -1.36 -6.84
CA MET A 370 16.64 -2.66 -7.04
C MET A 370 15.97 -3.41 -8.17
N ARG A 371 16.76 -3.88 -9.13
CA ARG A 371 16.29 -4.87 -10.10
C ARG A 371 16.46 -6.25 -9.50
N MET A 372 15.35 -6.95 -9.35
CA MET A 372 15.27 -8.24 -8.69
C MET A 372 15.06 -9.33 -9.73
N GLN A 373 15.62 -10.51 -9.46
CA GLN A 373 15.36 -11.73 -10.22
C GLN A 373 15.04 -12.87 -9.25
N ALA A 374 13.90 -13.52 -9.45
CA ALA A 374 13.52 -14.75 -8.77
C ALA A 374 13.66 -15.93 -9.73
N ALA A 375 14.67 -16.78 -9.50
CA ALA A 375 14.84 -18.04 -10.22
C ALA A 375 13.94 -19.11 -9.59
N ILE A 376 13.24 -19.88 -10.44
CA ILE A 376 12.30 -20.92 -10.00
C ILE A 376 12.98 -22.27 -10.12
N GLU A 377 12.99 -23.00 -9.01
CA GLU A 377 13.67 -24.29 -8.88
C GLU A 377 12.69 -25.32 -8.35
N HIS A 378 12.78 -26.56 -8.84
CA HIS A 378 12.02 -27.71 -8.33
C HIS A 378 10.50 -27.53 -8.28
N PHE A 379 9.92 -26.76 -9.20
CA PHE A 379 8.47 -26.64 -9.30
C PHE A 379 7.85 -28.01 -9.62
N ARG A 380 6.83 -28.41 -8.85
CA ARG A 380 6.07 -29.64 -9.08
C ARG A 380 4.63 -29.52 -8.58
N TRP A 381 3.71 -30.13 -9.31
CA TRP A 381 2.35 -30.39 -8.87
C TRP A 381 2.33 -31.70 -8.08
N PHE A 382 1.84 -31.69 -6.85
CA PHE A 382 1.92 -32.83 -5.93
C PHE A 382 3.35 -33.41 -5.85
N ASP A 383 3.46 -34.71 -5.60
CA ASP A 383 4.72 -35.45 -5.61
C ASP A 383 5.10 -35.96 -7.02
N ASP A 384 4.54 -35.38 -8.09
CA ASP A 384 4.88 -35.84 -9.44
C ASP A 384 6.38 -35.63 -9.72
N SER A 385 7.02 -36.72 -10.12
CA SER A 385 8.47 -36.94 -10.13
C SER A 385 9.19 -36.34 -11.33
N SER A 386 8.45 -35.76 -12.29
CA SER A 386 9.04 -34.99 -13.38
C SER A 386 9.49 -33.61 -12.86
N SER A 387 10.54 -33.61 -12.04
CA SER A 387 11.11 -32.37 -11.49
C SER A 387 11.48 -31.45 -12.64
N PHE A 388 10.81 -30.30 -12.69
CA PHE A 388 11.17 -29.23 -13.59
C PHE A 388 12.64 -28.83 -13.35
N THR A 389 13.44 -28.87 -14.42
CA THR A 389 14.87 -28.50 -14.42
C THR A 389 15.17 -27.34 -15.38
N GLY A 390 14.13 -26.66 -15.88
CA GLY A 390 14.30 -25.52 -16.76
C GLY A 390 14.79 -24.28 -16.02
N ASN A 391 15.40 -23.35 -16.76
CA ASN A 391 15.77 -22.04 -16.26
C ASN A 391 14.60 -21.08 -16.47
N GLU A 392 13.65 -21.09 -15.54
CA GLU A 392 12.55 -20.12 -15.51
C GLU A 392 12.82 -19.03 -14.47
N SER A 393 12.41 -17.80 -14.78
CA SER A 393 12.63 -16.70 -13.86
C SER A 393 11.60 -15.58 -13.98
N ILE A 394 11.43 -14.85 -12.87
CA ILE A 394 10.64 -13.64 -12.81
C ILE A 394 11.60 -12.49 -12.54
N THR A 395 11.59 -11.46 -13.38
CA THR A 395 12.31 -10.21 -13.13
C THR A 395 11.33 -9.12 -12.76
N TYR A 396 11.72 -8.26 -11.82
CA TYR A 396 10.88 -7.16 -11.36
C TYR A 396 11.74 -6.07 -10.72
N THR A 397 11.11 -4.94 -10.43
CA THR A 397 11.74 -3.81 -9.78
C THR A 397 11.14 -3.62 -8.40
N ALA A 398 11.98 -3.44 -7.38
CA ALA A 398 11.56 -3.07 -6.03
C ALA A 398 12.09 -1.66 -5.69
N SER A 399 11.19 -0.73 -5.33
CA SER A 399 11.59 0.61 -4.87
C SER A 399 12.26 0.57 -3.49
N LYS A 400 12.86 1.68 -3.05
CA LYS A 400 13.38 1.88 -1.69
C LYS A 400 12.40 1.48 -0.60
N GLN A 401 11.11 1.77 -0.80
CA GLN A 401 10.03 1.41 0.14
C GLN A 401 9.57 -0.04 0.00
N GLY A 402 10.02 -0.79 -1.00
CA GLY A 402 9.62 -2.17 -1.26
C GLY A 402 8.41 -2.32 -2.19
N LYS A 403 8.00 -1.26 -2.91
CA LYS A 403 6.95 -1.39 -3.93
C LYS A 403 7.48 -2.17 -5.12
N VAL A 404 6.76 -3.24 -5.50
CA VAL A 404 7.07 -4.04 -6.68
C VAL A 404 6.39 -3.47 -7.92
N SER A 405 7.14 -3.40 -9.03
CA SER A 405 6.65 -2.96 -10.34
C SER A 405 7.44 -3.63 -11.48
N GLY A 406 6.96 -3.50 -12.72
CA GLY A 406 7.69 -3.99 -13.91
C GLY A 406 7.92 -5.50 -13.90
N VAL A 407 6.92 -6.28 -13.48
CA VAL A 407 7.03 -7.74 -13.38
C VAL A 407 7.00 -8.36 -14.78
N GLU A 408 8.07 -9.05 -15.13
CA GLU A 408 8.24 -9.81 -16.37
C GLU A 408 8.59 -11.26 -16.01
N ALA A 409 7.94 -12.22 -16.65
CA ALA A 409 8.13 -13.64 -16.36
C ALA A 409 8.53 -14.39 -17.63
N ASP A 410 9.55 -15.25 -17.50
CA ASP A 410 10.06 -16.10 -18.56
C ASP A 410 9.80 -17.58 -18.23
N GLY A 411 8.85 -18.16 -18.98
CA GLY A 411 8.34 -19.54 -18.85
C GLY A 411 7.01 -19.69 -18.11
N ASP A 412 6.43 -20.88 -18.19
CA ASP A 412 5.03 -21.13 -17.79
C ASP A 412 4.84 -21.11 -16.26
N HIS A 413 5.76 -21.69 -15.49
CA HIS A 413 5.72 -21.66 -14.02
C HIS A 413 6.07 -20.25 -13.50
N ALA A 414 6.95 -19.53 -14.18
CA ALA A 414 7.21 -18.12 -13.91
C ALA A 414 5.97 -17.27 -14.12
N LEU A 415 5.29 -17.40 -15.26
CA LEU A 415 4.02 -16.72 -15.53
C LEU A 415 2.96 -17.10 -14.49
N TRP A 416 2.94 -18.36 -14.08
CA TRP A 416 2.02 -18.83 -13.07
C TRP A 416 2.30 -18.20 -11.71
N LEU A 417 3.56 -18.09 -11.24
CA LEU A 417 3.94 -17.56 -9.92
C LEU A 417 4.03 -16.02 -9.85
N ALA A 418 4.27 -15.35 -10.98
CA ALA A 418 4.47 -13.90 -11.07
C ALA A 418 3.44 -13.02 -10.34
N PRO A 419 2.12 -13.34 -10.34
CA PRO A 419 1.13 -12.48 -9.70
C PRO A 419 1.34 -12.30 -8.19
N ASP A 420 2.05 -13.23 -7.56
CA ASP A 420 2.25 -13.27 -6.11
C ASP A 420 3.66 -12.81 -5.69
N ILE A 421 4.53 -12.41 -6.64
CA ILE A 421 5.93 -12.04 -6.35
C ILE A 421 6.03 -10.81 -5.45
N SER A 422 5.03 -9.92 -5.45
CA SER A 422 5.01 -8.75 -4.57
C SER A 422 4.88 -9.12 -3.09
N LEU A 423 4.54 -10.37 -2.75
CA LEU A 423 4.53 -10.86 -1.36
C LEU A 423 5.93 -10.98 -0.76
N LEU A 424 6.96 -11.08 -1.60
CA LEU A 424 8.35 -11.26 -1.16
C LEU A 424 9.05 -9.93 -0.82
N ASN A 425 8.39 -8.80 -1.10
CA ASN A 425 8.88 -7.47 -0.77
C ASN A 425 7.79 -6.75 0.04
N ALA A 426 8.10 -6.33 1.26
CA ALA A 426 7.17 -5.58 2.07
C ALA A 426 7.20 -4.10 1.67
N LEU A 427 6.05 -3.57 1.24
CA LEU A 427 5.89 -2.12 1.09
C LEU A 427 5.80 -1.50 2.48
N LEU A 428 6.87 -0.84 2.93
CA LEU A 428 6.92 -0.06 4.17
C LEU A 428 7.13 1.40 3.77
N PRO A 429 6.05 2.21 3.70
CA PRO A 429 6.12 3.51 3.05
C PRO A 429 7.03 4.50 3.80
N VAL A 430 7.22 4.33 5.11
CA VAL A 430 7.99 5.26 5.95
C VAL A 430 8.67 4.56 7.12
N ASP A 431 9.63 5.26 7.70
CA ASP A 431 10.42 4.82 8.86
C ASP A 431 9.68 4.89 10.21
N GLY A 432 8.55 5.59 10.25
CA GLY A 432 7.77 5.87 11.46
C GLY A 432 6.54 5.00 11.70
N LEU A 433 6.40 3.86 11.01
CA LEU A 433 5.19 3.02 11.09
C LEU A 433 4.92 2.47 12.50
N ARG A 434 3.63 2.39 12.85
CA ARG A 434 3.12 1.87 14.13
C ARG A 434 1.98 0.88 13.92
N VAL A 435 1.73 0.07 14.94
CA VAL A 435 0.55 -0.79 14.97
C VAL A 435 -0.73 0.06 14.78
N GLY A 436 -1.59 -0.39 13.88
CA GLY A 436 -2.82 0.31 13.47
C GLY A 436 -2.64 1.27 12.28
N ASP A 437 -1.40 1.59 11.89
CA ASP A 437 -1.14 2.32 10.65
C ASP A 437 -1.56 1.48 9.45
N HIS A 438 -2.04 2.18 8.42
CA HIS A 438 -2.39 1.58 7.16
C HIS A 438 -2.05 2.49 5.98
N TRP A 439 -1.96 1.88 4.81
CA TRP A 439 -1.74 2.55 3.55
C TRP A 439 -2.34 1.73 2.41
N GLU A 440 -2.72 2.43 1.36
CA GLU A 440 -3.26 1.88 0.13
C GLU A 440 -2.13 1.57 -0.82
N SER A 441 -2.28 0.50 -1.62
CA SER A 441 -1.40 0.22 -2.75
C SER A 441 -2.11 -0.61 -3.82
N LEU A 442 -1.86 -0.34 -5.09
CA LEU A 442 -2.36 -1.09 -6.23
C LEU A 442 -1.60 -2.41 -6.36
N GLU A 443 -2.22 -3.52 -5.98
CA GLU A 443 -1.61 -4.84 -5.96
C GLU A 443 -2.27 -5.79 -6.96
N SER A 444 -1.48 -6.71 -7.49
CA SER A 444 -1.99 -7.81 -8.31
C SER A 444 -2.75 -8.81 -7.44
N LEU A 445 -3.87 -9.29 -7.96
CA LEU A 445 -4.75 -10.25 -7.31
C LEU A 445 -5.05 -11.40 -8.27
N ARG A 446 -4.51 -12.57 -7.94
CA ARG A 446 -4.83 -13.83 -8.63
C ARG A 446 -6.29 -14.19 -8.46
N ILE A 447 -6.98 -14.46 -9.57
CA ILE A 447 -8.35 -14.96 -9.59
C ILE A 447 -8.34 -16.49 -9.61
N PRO A 448 -8.91 -17.17 -8.60
CA PRO A 448 -9.06 -18.62 -8.63
C PRO A 448 -9.86 -19.10 -9.85
N SER A 449 -9.28 -19.99 -10.65
CA SER A 449 -9.92 -20.58 -11.84
C SER A 449 -10.31 -22.05 -11.60
N LEU A 450 -11.20 -22.56 -12.45
CA LEU A 450 -11.69 -23.94 -12.39
C LEU A 450 -10.58 -24.97 -12.68
N ARG A 451 -9.59 -24.61 -13.50
CA ARG A 451 -8.38 -25.40 -13.68
C ARG A 451 -7.20 -24.59 -13.17
N ALA A 452 -6.88 -24.79 -11.89
CA ALA A 452 -5.83 -24.02 -11.20
C ALA A 452 -4.41 -24.15 -11.79
N THR A 453 -4.17 -25.10 -12.69
CA THR A 453 -2.89 -25.24 -13.41
C THR A 453 -2.78 -24.34 -14.63
N ASP A 454 -3.88 -23.75 -15.10
CA ASP A 454 -3.83 -22.76 -16.16
C ASP A 454 -3.15 -21.48 -15.65
N ILE A 455 -2.59 -20.69 -16.56
CA ILE A 455 -2.07 -19.35 -16.24
C ILE A 455 -3.21 -18.55 -15.59
N PRO A 456 -3.03 -18.06 -14.36
CA PRO A 456 -4.10 -17.41 -13.63
C PRO A 456 -4.52 -16.11 -14.33
N PRO A 457 -5.83 -15.81 -14.39
CA PRO A 457 -6.26 -14.43 -14.59
C PRO A 457 -5.82 -13.59 -13.39
N VAL A 458 -5.34 -12.39 -13.68
CA VAL A 458 -4.88 -11.42 -12.69
C VAL A 458 -5.69 -10.14 -12.87
N LYS A 459 -6.13 -9.56 -11.76
CA LYS A 459 -6.72 -8.23 -11.72
C LYS A 459 -5.89 -7.36 -10.79
N THR A 460 -5.95 -6.04 -11.00
CA THR A 460 -5.30 -5.09 -10.10
C THR A 460 -6.37 -4.52 -9.17
N LEU A 461 -6.05 -4.44 -7.88
CA LEU A 461 -6.94 -3.89 -6.86
C LEU A 461 -6.15 -2.98 -5.92
N GLU A 462 -6.75 -1.85 -5.53
CA GLU A 462 -6.22 -1.05 -4.43
C GLU A 462 -6.46 -1.78 -3.10
N MET A 463 -5.38 -2.27 -2.50
CA MET A 463 -5.40 -2.99 -1.22
C MET A 463 -4.99 -2.05 -0.09
N ARG A 464 -5.80 -2.03 0.97
CA ARG A 464 -5.44 -1.40 2.24
C ARG A 464 -4.58 -2.34 3.08
N ILE A 465 -3.29 -2.06 3.14
CA ILE A 465 -2.30 -2.78 3.94
C ILE A 465 -2.27 -2.15 5.33
N THR A 466 -2.33 -2.98 6.38
CA THR A 466 -2.32 -2.54 7.78
C THR A 466 -1.15 -3.19 8.52
N TYR A 467 -0.42 -2.41 9.33
CA TYR A 467 0.51 -2.94 10.30
C TYR A 467 -0.26 -3.40 11.55
N VAL A 468 -0.48 -4.71 11.68
CA VAL A 468 -1.40 -5.30 12.66
C VAL A 468 -0.80 -5.43 14.05
N SER A 469 0.44 -5.91 14.14
CA SER A 469 1.11 -6.17 15.42
C SER A 469 2.58 -6.54 15.22
N ASP A 470 3.39 -6.32 16.25
CA ASP A 470 4.64 -7.05 16.45
C ASP A 470 4.33 -8.48 16.94
N THR A 471 5.02 -9.47 16.38
CA THR A 471 4.86 -10.89 16.71
C THR A 471 6.21 -11.61 16.64
N LEU A 472 6.28 -12.83 17.18
CA LEU A 472 7.39 -13.74 16.93
C LEU A 472 7.02 -14.76 15.85
N VAL A 473 7.91 -14.96 14.88
CA VAL A 473 7.86 -16.08 13.92
C VAL A 473 9.17 -16.81 14.03
N GLU A 474 9.13 -18.08 14.43
CA GLU A 474 10.34 -18.92 14.57
C GLU A 474 11.42 -18.25 15.45
N GLY A 475 10.97 -17.59 16.52
CA GLY A 475 11.85 -16.86 17.45
C GLY A 475 12.31 -15.47 16.99
N ARG A 476 11.98 -15.06 15.76
CA ARG A 476 12.38 -13.76 15.19
C ARG A 476 11.31 -12.70 15.42
N PRO A 477 11.70 -11.47 15.82
CA PRO A 477 10.76 -10.35 15.92
C PRO A 477 10.31 -9.93 14.52
N CYS A 478 9.02 -10.02 14.27
CA CYS A 478 8.41 -9.70 12.97
C CYS A 478 7.25 -8.71 13.12
N ARG A 479 7.11 -7.82 12.15
CA ARG A 479 5.94 -6.99 11.91
C ARG A 479 4.94 -7.77 11.07
N LEU A 480 3.71 -7.93 11.55
CA LEU A 480 2.64 -8.52 10.75
C LEU A 480 1.94 -7.43 9.93
N LEU A 481 2.12 -7.48 8.61
CA LEU A 481 1.34 -6.70 7.66
C LEU A 481 0.17 -7.53 7.15
N ARG A 482 -1.01 -6.93 7.01
CA ARG A 482 -2.20 -7.60 6.49
C ARG A 482 -2.99 -6.69 5.56
N ALA A 483 -3.45 -7.26 4.44
CA ALA A 483 -4.54 -6.70 3.64
C ALA A 483 -5.62 -7.76 3.49
N SER A 484 -6.89 -7.38 3.61
CA SER A 484 -8.02 -8.29 3.42
C SER A 484 -9.24 -7.53 2.98
N GLY A 485 -10.08 -8.16 2.17
CA GLY A 485 -11.29 -7.53 1.69
C GLY A 485 -12.25 -8.52 1.04
N GLU A 486 -13.44 -8.01 0.73
CA GLU A 486 -14.40 -8.65 -0.15
C GLU A 486 -14.80 -7.67 -1.26
N ILE A 487 -14.96 -8.17 -2.48
CA ILE A 487 -15.34 -7.37 -3.64
C ILE A 487 -16.27 -8.18 -4.55
N TRP A 488 -17.22 -7.51 -5.19
CA TRP A 488 -18.04 -8.14 -6.22
C TRP A 488 -17.21 -8.41 -7.48
N LEU A 489 -17.45 -9.54 -8.15
CA LEU A 489 -16.65 -9.92 -9.32
C LEU A 489 -16.76 -8.91 -10.46
N ASN A 490 -17.95 -8.35 -10.70
CA ASN A 490 -18.17 -7.34 -11.74
C ASN A 490 -17.41 -6.03 -11.46
N ASP A 491 -17.31 -5.60 -10.20
CA ASP A 491 -16.61 -4.38 -9.81
C ASP A 491 -15.09 -4.50 -10.07
N LEU A 492 -14.58 -5.73 -10.03
CA LEU A 492 -13.18 -6.06 -10.39
C LEU A 492 -13.01 -6.39 -11.88
N GLY A 493 -14.09 -6.36 -12.67
CA GLY A 493 -14.08 -6.75 -14.09
C GLY A 493 -13.75 -8.23 -14.31
N VAL A 494 -14.11 -9.10 -13.35
CA VAL A 494 -13.96 -10.56 -13.47
C VAL A 494 -15.16 -11.12 -14.22
N GLY A 495 -14.89 -11.71 -15.39
CA GLY A 495 -15.87 -12.40 -16.23
C GLY A 495 -15.98 -13.89 -15.93
N ILE A 496 -16.96 -14.57 -16.54
CA ILE A 496 -17.08 -16.03 -16.40
C ILE A 496 -15.91 -16.73 -17.11
N GLU A 497 -15.41 -16.14 -18.19
CA GLU A 497 -14.24 -16.54 -18.95
C GLU A 497 -12.96 -16.58 -18.12
N ASP A 498 -12.85 -15.74 -17.07
CA ASP A 498 -11.71 -15.77 -16.15
C ASP A 498 -11.75 -17.04 -15.26
N LEU A 499 -12.91 -17.66 -15.07
CA LEU A 499 -13.05 -18.86 -14.25
C LEU A 499 -12.91 -20.15 -15.05
N LEU A 500 -13.02 -20.09 -16.37
CA LEU A 500 -13.09 -21.26 -17.24
C LEU A 500 -11.75 -21.53 -17.95
N PRO A 501 -11.46 -22.80 -18.26
CA PRO A 501 -10.34 -23.12 -19.15
C PRO A 501 -10.48 -22.46 -20.52
N LEU A 502 -9.34 -22.24 -21.18
CA LEU A 502 -9.26 -21.52 -22.46
C LEU A 502 -10.15 -22.12 -23.55
N GLU A 503 -10.25 -23.44 -23.61
CA GLU A 503 -11.08 -24.17 -24.57
C GLU A 503 -12.59 -23.97 -24.36
N GLU A 504 -13.03 -23.71 -23.12
CA GLU A 504 -14.42 -23.38 -22.83
C GLU A 504 -14.68 -21.88 -23.00
N SER A 505 -13.70 -21.02 -22.72
CA SER A 505 -13.84 -19.57 -22.88
C SER A 505 -13.81 -19.12 -24.34
N ARG A 506 -13.02 -19.78 -25.20
CA ARG A 506 -12.89 -19.48 -26.64
C ARG A 506 -13.69 -20.41 -27.55
N ARG A 507 -14.69 -21.09 -26.99
CA ARG A 507 -15.47 -22.08 -27.73
C ARG A 507 -16.22 -21.46 -28.92
N VAL A 508 -16.15 -22.12 -30.07
CA VAL A 508 -16.98 -21.78 -31.24
C VAL A 508 -18.47 -21.95 -30.90
N GLY A 509 -19.27 -20.93 -31.16
CA GLY A 509 -20.69 -20.88 -30.79
C GLY A 509 -20.99 -20.18 -29.45
N GLY A 510 -19.96 -19.61 -28.80
CA GLY A 510 -20.10 -18.78 -27.61
C GLY A 510 -20.02 -19.54 -26.28
N LEU A 511 -20.01 -18.79 -25.18
CA LEU A 511 -19.87 -19.31 -23.82
C LEU A 511 -21.10 -20.11 -23.39
N ARG A 512 -20.89 -21.37 -23.00
CA ARG A 512 -21.94 -22.25 -22.43
C ARG A 512 -22.36 -21.86 -21.02
N TYR A 513 -21.51 -21.13 -20.32
CA TYR A 513 -21.74 -20.71 -18.95
C TYR A 513 -21.91 -19.20 -18.88
N ALA A 514 -22.64 -18.74 -17.88
CA ALA A 514 -22.70 -17.35 -17.49
C ALA A 514 -22.85 -17.27 -15.97
N PHE A 515 -22.50 -16.12 -15.40
CA PHE A 515 -22.95 -15.83 -14.05
C PHE A 515 -24.48 -15.74 -14.02
N TYR A 516 -25.08 -16.29 -12.96
CA TYR A 516 -26.53 -16.24 -12.76
C TYR A 516 -27.04 -14.81 -12.49
N HIS A 517 -26.19 -13.96 -11.89
CA HIS A 517 -26.47 -12.55 -11.62
C HIS A 517 -25.36 -11.68 -12.21
N GLU A 518 -25.67 -10.45 -12.60
CA GLU A 518 -24.72 -9.47 -13.18
C GLU A 518 -23.51 -9.17 -12.29
N ARG A 519 -23.64 -9.38 -10.97
CA ARG A 519 -22.56 -9.17 -9.99
C ARG A 519 -21.51 -10.27 -10.00
N GLY A 520 -21.79 -11.40 -10.65
CA GLY A 520 -20.93 -12.56 -10.74
C GLY A 520 -20.76 -13.38 -9.45
N GLY A 521 -20.80 -12.75 -8.28
CA GLY A 521 -20.47 -13.37 -7.01
C GLY A 521 -19.50 -12.49 -6.23
N LYS A 522 -18.86 -13.04 -5.20
CA LYS A 522 -17.84 -12.32 -4.42
C LYS A 522 -16.49 -13.00 -4.49
N LEU A 523 -15.44 -12.20 -4.54
CA LEU A 523 -14.08 -12.58 -4.24
C LEU A 523 -13.75 -12.11 -2.81
N LEU A 524 -13.28 -13.04 -1.98
CA LEU A 524 -12.68 -12.75 -0.68
C LEU A 524 -11.19 -12.95 -0.79
N PHE A 525 -10.39 -12.07 -0.20
CA PHE A 525 -8.94 -12.23 -0.18
C PHE A 525 -8.34 -11.85 1.17
N LYS A 526 -7.17 -12.44 1.45
CA LYS A 526 -6.35 -12.15 2.62
C LYS A 526 -4.87 -12.33 2.27
N ARG A 527 -4.13 -11.22 2.34
CA ARG A 527 -2.68 -11.14 2.23
C ARG A 527 -2.08 -10.91 3.61
N GLU A 528 -1.05 -11.67 3.96
CA GLU A 528 -0.28 -11.52 5.19
C GLU A 528 1.22 -11.60 4.89
N GLN A 529 2.00 -10.71 5.48
CA GLN A 529 3.46 -10.72 5.42
C GLN A 529 4.00 -10.58 6.84
N TRP A 530 4.93 -11.45 7.23
CA TRP A 530 5.68 -11.37 8.47
C TRP A 530 7.08 -10.86 8.13
N VAL A 531 7.36 -9.63 8.53
CA VAL A 531 8.52 -8.87 8.08
C VAL A 531 9.49 -8.71 9.24
N ASP A 532 10.75 -9.15 9.12
CA ASP A 532 11.76 -9.01 10.18
C ASP A 532 11.85 -7.55 10.63
N ALA A 533 11.76 -7.35 11.94
CA ALA A 533 11.69 -6.03 12.53
C ALA A 533 12.99 -5.23 12.30
N ARG A 534 14.12 -5.89 12.07
CA ARG A 534 15.45 -5.27 12.01
C ARG A 534 15.80 -4.80 10.61
N ASP A 535 15.58 -5.64 9.61
CA ASP A 535 16.05 -5.37 8.24
C ASP A 535 14.95 -5.29 7.18
N GLY A 536 13.69 -5.57 7.54
CA GLY A 536 12.57 -5.46 6.61
C GLY A 536 12.39 -6.67 5.68
N THR A 537 13.17 -7.74 5.87
CA THR A 537 13.07 -8.98 5.07
C THR A 537 11.75 -9.69 5.36
N VAL A 538 11.07 -10.18 4.33
CA VAL A 538 9.87 -11.00 4.52
C VAL A 538 10.31 -12.40 4.93
N ILE A 539 10.01 -12.80 6.17
CA ILE A 539 10.31 -14.16 6.68
C ILE A 539 9.27 -15.16 6.19
N LYS A 540 8.01 -14.72 6.16
CA LYS A 540 6.88 -15.51 5.68
C LYS A 540 5.91 -14.60 4.97
N ALA A 541 5.27 -15.08 3.92
CA ALA A 541 4.13 -14.43 3.32
C ALA A 541 3.06 -15.44 2.92
N ARG A 542 1.81 -15.01 2.93
CA ARG A 542 0.66 -15.81 2.53
C ARG A 542 -0.35 -14.97 1.79
N MET A 543 -0.84 -15.49 0.67
CA MET A 543 -1.99 -14.95 -0.03
C MET A 543 -3.08 -16.02 -0.12
N GLN A 544 -4.28 -15.65 0.27
CA GLN A 544 -5.48 -16.47 0.19
C GLN A 544 -6.50 -15.73 -0.65
N SER A 545 -7.09 -16.40 -1.63
CA SER A 545 -8.22 -15.87 -2.40
C SER A 545 -9.30 -16.93 -2.56
N ARG A 546 -10.55 -16.50 -2.53
CA ARG A 546 -11.71 -17.38 -2.63
C ARG A 546 -12.83 -16.71 -3.39
N ILE A 547 -13.33 -17.38 -4.43
CA ILE A 547 -14.55 -16.99 -5.11
C ILE A 547 -15.73 -17.78 -4.54
N LEU A 548 -16.86 -17.10 -4.40
CA LEU A 548 -18.18 -17.68 -4.19
C LEU A 548 -19.12 -17.14 -5.27
N THR A 549 -19.62 -18.02 -6.14
CA THR A 549 -20.36 -17.62 -7.34
C THR A 549 -21.49 -18.61 -7.65
N TRP A 550 -22.50 -18.16 -8.40
CA TRP A 550 -23.53 -18.99 -9.00
C TRP A 550 -23.36 -18.97 -10.51
N VAL A 551 -22.98 -20.11 -11.08
CA VAL A 551 -22.72 -20.26 -12.51
C VAL A 551 -23.87 -21.02 -13.15
N HIS A 552 -24.55 -20.38 -14.10
CA HIS A 552 -25.61 -20.98 -14.89
C HIS A 552 -25.03 -21.61 -16.16
N ASP A 553 -25.29 -22.90 -16.33
CA ASP A 553 -25.13 -23.58 -17.62
C ASP A 553 -26.33 -23.27 -18.52
N LYS A 554 -26.10 -22.49 -19.57
CA LYS A 554 -27.13 -21.99 -20.50
C LYS A 554 -27.88 -23.11 -21.24
N ARG A 555 -27.37 -24.35 -21.20
CA ARG A 555 -28.04 -25.52 -21.79
C ARG A 555 -29.13 -26.10 -20.88
N LYS A 556 -29.17 -25.69 -19.60
CA LYS A 556 -30.12 -26.15 -18.59
C LYS A 556 -31.12 -25.03 -18.25
N THR A 557 -32.34 -25.40 -17.91
CA THR A 557 -33.32 -24.47 -17.34
C THR A 557 -32.95 -24.14 -15.89
N ILE A 558 -33.17 -22.90 -15.48
CA ILE A 558 -32.96 -22.45 -14.10
C ILE A 558 -34.07 -23.05 -13.22
N LYS A 559 -33.69 -23.63 -12.08
CA LYS A 559 -34.64 -24.18 -11.10
C LYS A 559 -35.39 -23.08 -10.35
N GLU A 560 -36.62 -23.36 -9.97
CA GLU A 560 -37.51 -22.36 -9.35
C GLU A 560 -37.11 -22.04 -7.90
N ASN A 561 -36.83 -23.05 -7.09
CA ASN A 561 -36.48 -22.86 -5.69
C ASN A 561 -34.97 -22.60 -5.48
N ASN A 562 -34.62 -21.98 -4.35
CA ASN A 562 -33.23 -21.62 -4.04
C ASN A 562 -32.33 -22.84 -3.79
N ALA A 563 -32.84 -23.87 -3.11
CA ALA A 563 -32.03 -25.03 -2.73
C ALA A 563 -31.53 -25.81 -3.95
N ASP A 564 -32.38 -25.97 -4.96
CA ASP A 564 -32.01 -26.62 -6.22
C ASP A 564 -31.09 -25.73 -7.05
N ARG A 565 -31.30 -24.40 -7.05
CA ARG A 565 -30.37 -23.44 -7.68
C ARG A 565 -28.98 -23.51 -7.06
N ASP A 566 -28.88 -23.53 -5.74
CA ASP A 566 -27.61 -23.65 -5.04
C ASP A 566 -26.92 -24.97 -5.39
N THR A 567 -27.68 -26.07 -5.43
CA THR A 567 -27.10 -27.38 -5.76
C THR A 567 -26.65 -27.48 -7.22
N GLU A 568 -27.27 -26.77 -8.16
CA GLU A 568 -26.88 -26.81 -9.57
C GLU A 568 -25.87 -25.74 -10.00
N MET A 569 -25.80 -24.60 -9.29
CA MET A 569 -25.07 -23.42 -9.76
C MET A 569 -23.99 -22.92 -8.80
N LEU A 570 -24.11 -23.16 -7.49
CA LEU A 570 -23.13 -22.66 -6.52
C LEU A 570 -21.76 -23.28 -6.80
N ALA A 571 -20.74 -22.45 -6.81
CA ALA A 571 -19.35 -22.88 -6.89
C ALA A 571 -18.52 -22.03 -5.93
N SER A 572 -17.57 -22.68 -5.27
CA SER A 572 -16.52 -21.99 -4.54
C SER A 572 -15.15 -22.49 -4.97
N LEU A 573 -14.29 -21.55 -5.34
CA LEU A 573 -12.93 -21.81 -5.80
C LEU A 573 -11.99 -21.09 -4.84
N ALA A 574 -11.17 -21.84 -4.11
CA ALA A 574 -10.24 -21.30 -3.14
C ALA A 574 -8.80 -21.59 -3.57
N HIS A 575 -7.91 -20.64 -3.28
CA HIS A 575 -6.50 -20.71 -3.56
C HIS A 575 -5.70 -20.12 -2.40
N VAL A 576 -4.61 -20.77 -2.05
CA VAL A 576 -3.64 -20.31 -1.05
C VAL A 576 -2.24 -20.53 -1.60
N ILE A 577 -1.41 -19.50 -1.50
CA ILE A 577 0.03 -19.58 -1.74
C ILE A 577 0.76 -19.07 -0.50
N THR A 578 1.81 -19.77 -0.08
CA THR A 578 2.66 -19.40 1.04
C THR A 578 4.12 -19.42 0.60
N PHE A 579 4.86 -18.41 1.03
CA PHE A 579 6.30 -18.29 0.88
C PHE A 579 6.90 -18.32 2.27
N ASP A 580 7.86 -19.20 2.50
CA ASP A 580 8.59 -19.34 3.75
C ASP A 580 10.08 -19.22 3.45
N LEU A 581 10.77 -18.29 4.11
CA LEU A 581 12.20 -18.08 3.92
C LEU A 581 12.99 -19.26 4.52
N ASP A 582 13.87 -19.87 3.74
CA ASP A 582 14.70 -21.01 4.19
C ASP A 582 15.77 -20.52 5.19
N ASP A 583 15.88 -21.16 6.36
CA ASP A 583 16.84 -20.80 7.42
C ASP A 583 18.32 -20.76 6.95
N VAL A 584 18.68 -21.63 6.00
CA VAL A 584 20.06 -21.72 5.44
C VAL A 584 20.48 -20.42 4.74
N SER A 585 19.52 -19.66 4.19
CA SER A 585 19.81 -18.38 3.54
C SER A 585 20.30 -17.30 4.51
N LEU A 586 20.06 -17.47 5.82
CA LEU A 586 20.33 -16.46 6.83
C LEU A 586 21.70 -16.66 7.49
N GLU A 587 22.11 -17.90 7.75
CA GLU A 587 23.44 -18.22 8.29
C GLU A 587 24.57 -17.75 7.36
N ALA A 588 24.37 -17.89 6.03
CA ALA A 588 25.33 -17.43 5.03
C ALA A 588 25.52 -15.90 5.03
N ASN A 589 24.52 -15.14 5.47
CA ASN A 589 24.56 -13.67 5.52
C ASN A 589 25.15 -13.16 6.85
N GLU A 590 24.86 -13.82 7.97
CA GLU A 590 25.45 -13.45 9.27
C GLU A 590 26.96 -13.73 9.32
N THR A 591 27.41 -14.86 8.73
CA THR A 591 28.84 -15.21 8.72
C THR A 591 29.68 -14.19 7.94
N LYS A 592 29.17 -13.67 6.82
CA LYS A 592 29.85 -12.63 6.02
C LYS A 592 29.90 -11.26 6.70
N LYS A 593 28.90 -10.88 7.50
CA LYS A 593 28.92 -9.62 8.27
C LYS A 593 29.90 -9.66 9.44
N GLY A 594 30.23 -10.85 9.95
CA GLY A 594 31.23 -11.04 11.00
C GLY A 594 32.68 -10.87 10.53
N GLU A 595 32.97 -11.15 9.25
CA GLU A 595 34.34 -11.12 8.71
C GLU A 595 34.83 -9.73 8.26
N ILE A 596 33.95 -8.72 8.15
CA ILE A 596 34.33 -7.34 7.73
C ILE A 596 34.70 -6.44 8.95
N LYS A 597 35.07 -7.03 10.09
CA LYS A 597 35.67 -6.30 11.22
C LYS A 597 37.03 -6.90 11.56
N HIS A 598 38.02 -6.67 10.71
CA HIS A 598 39.44 -6.52 11.05
C HIS A 598 40.25 -6.41 9.75
N GLU A 599 40.31 -5.21 9.17
CA GLU A 599 41.47 -4.73 8.40
C GLU A 599 41.51 -3.19 8.45
#